data_AF-A0A6J2JQD4-F1
#
_entry.id   AF-A0A6J2JQD4-F1
#
_cell.length_a   1.000
_cell.length_b   1.000
_cell.length_c   1.000
_cell.angle_alpha   90.00
_cell.angle_beta   90.00
_cell.angle_gamma   90.00
#
_symmetry.space_group_name_H-M   'P 1'
#
loop_
_entity.id
_entity.type
_entity.pdbx_description
1 polymer ?
#
loop_
_entity_poly.entity_id
_entity_poly.type
_entity_poly.pdbx_seq_one_letter_code
_entity_poly.pdbx_strand_id
1 'polypeptide(L)'
;MLPYGFQLLFLVYLIRETGCQINEGDVCTEAYTNSAGKCTPADTCRSAKEDFVQNGIRPTFCAYATFGIALVCCRDGSSILQTPPSRLESAPNVWDTTGNTKRTSERKCEEYSRGVVEKVDYLPLLPDPDILSISAAKCDYTGIKLIVGGENANNGEFPHMAAIGWTNFEGSYTFSCGGSLISPRFVLTAGHCSSNPEAKDPEPVIVRLGDQNIDPTVDDGASPIDVPIRKINKHPEYAPPMVYNDIALLELATDVEFSAAIRPACLWTRQDFGDHDKALATGWGVTNTETRETAKELQKVSLSLLQNEYCDGILEAIRNRRWQGFAATQMCAGELRGGKDTCQGDSGSPLQVASKDNQCIFHVVGVTSFGRRCAESGYPAIYTRVASFIDWIESVVWPGE
;
A
#
# COMPACT_ATOMS: atom_id res chain seq x y z
N MET A 1 33.78 -55.46 50.49
CA MET A 1 32.66 -55.95 49.68
C MET A 1 31.72 -54.77 49.45
N LEU A 2 31.42 -54.50 48.17
CA LEU A 2 30.45 -53.52 47.60
C LEU A 2 29.07 -53.52 48.30
N PRO A 3 28.08 -52.65 47.95
CA PRO A 3 28.08 -51.33 47.27
C PRO A 3 27.13 -50.31 47.97
N TYR A 4 27.20 -49.00 47.69
CA TYR A 4 26.02 -48.13 47.83
C TYR A 4 25.93 -47.12 46.70
N GLY A 5 24.79 -47.15 45.99
CA GLY A 5 24.52 -46.42 44.77
C GLY A 5 24.25 -44.94 45.00
N PHE A 6 24.68 -44.14 44.03
CA PHE A 6 24.32 -42.73 43.89
C PHE A 6 22.94 -42.64 43.22
N GLN A 7 21.94 -42.17 43.97
CA GLN A 7 20.68 -41.67 43.41
C GLN A 7 20.73 -40.14 43.29
N LEU A 8 20.40 -39.65 42.10
CA LEU A 8 20.20 -38.25 41.74
C LEU A 8 19.14 -37.57 42.61
N LEU A 9 19.38 -36.30 42.99
CA LEU A 9 18.36 -35.35 43.41
C LEU A 9 18.64 -34.00 42.74
N PHE A 10 18.05 -33.82 41.55
CA PHE A 10 17.85 -32.49 40.97
C PHE A 10 16.60 -31.89 41.61
N LEU A 11 16.78 -30.84 42.41
CA LEU A 11 15.69 -29.98 42.85
C LEU A 11 15.22 -29.14 41.66
N VAL A 12 14.08 -29.52 41.07
CA VAL A 12 13.34 -28.68 40.11
C VAL A 12 12.46 -27.72 40.92
N TYR A 13 12.79 -26.43 40.86
CA TYR A 13 11.91 -25.37 41.36
C TYR A 13 10.76 -25.19 40.36
N LEU A 14 9.58 -25.72 40.68
CA LEU A 14 8.36 -25.45 39.92
C LEU A 14 7.84 -24.07 40.30
N ILE A 15 8.14 -23.06 39.48
CA ILE A 15 7.37 -21.80 39.48
C ILE A 15 6.01 -22.14 38.88
N ARG A 16 4.98 -22.15 39.71
CA ARG A 16 3.58 -22.25 39.28
C ARG A 16 3.17 -20.87 38.78
N GLU A 17 3.30 -20.62 37.47
CA GLU A 17 2.54 -19.52 36.86
C GLU A 17 1.06 -19.92 36.90
N THR A 18 0.31 -19.32 37.81
CA THR A 18 -1.15 -19.30 37.74
C THR A 18 -1.54 -18.34 36.63
N GLY A 19 -1.49 -18.79 35.38
CA GLY A 19 -2.18 -18.12 34.29
C GLY A 19 -3.68 -18.10 34.61
N CYS A 20 -4.26 -16.90 34.73
CA CYS A 20 -5.69 -16.74 34.90
C CYS A 20 -6.38 -17.19 33.61
N GLN A 21 -6.87 -18.43 33.58
CA GLN A 21 -7.73 -18.91 32.50
C GLN A 21 -9.11 -18.27 32.68
N ILE A 22 -9.42 -17.30 31.83
CA ILE A 22 -10.74 -16.67 31.75
C ILE A 22 -11.72 -17.69 31.17
N ASN A 23 -12.79 -17.99 31.89
CA ASN A 23 -13.80 -18.97 31.54
C ASN A 23 -15.11 -18.30 31.08
N GLU A 24 -15.99 -19.10 30.49
CA GLU A 24 -17.36 -18.68 30.18
C GLU A 24 -18.07 -18.19 31.45
N GLY A 25 -18.67 -16.99 31.38
CA GLY A 25 -19.39 -16.34 32.48
C GLY A 25 -18.58 -15.30 33.26
N ASP A 26 -17.26 -15.19 33.04
CA ASP A 26 -16.42 -14.19 33.70
C ASP A 26 -16.77 -12.76 33.27
N VAL A 27 -16.54 -11.80 34.16
CA VAL A 27 -16.83 -10.38 33.90
C VAL A 27 -15.78 -9.80 32.96
N CYS A 28 -16.24 -9.07 31.96
CA CYS A 28 -15.40 -8.38 30.98
C CYS A 28 -15.88 -6.95 30.79
N THR A 29 -15.05 -6.12 30.17
CA THR A 29 -15.41 -4.74 29.78
C THR A 29 -15.17 -4.59 28.29
N GLU A 30 -16.17 -4.10 27.56
CA GLU A 30 -16.07 -3.91 26.12
C GLU A 30 -15.20 -2.69 25.80
N ALA A 31 -14.24 -2.86 24.88
CA ALA A 31 -13.25 -1.82 24.57
C ALA A 31 -13.84 -0.56 23.90
N TYR A 32 -14.98 -0.69 23.22
CA TYR A 32 -15.57 0.42 22.45
C TYR A 32 -16.54 1.27 23.28
N THR A 33 -17.50 0.64 23.97
CA THR A 33 -18.48 1.37 24.78
C THR A 33 -18.06 1.55 26.24
N ASN A 34 -16.96 0.91 26.66
CA ASN A 34 -16.50 0.85 28.04
C ASN A 34 -17.56 0.31 29.02
N SER A 35 -18.44 -0.55 28.53
CA SER A 35 -19.53 -1.13 29.31
C SER A 35 -19.19 -2.55 29.78
N ALA A 36 -19.66 -2.88 30.99
CA ALA A 36 -19.41 -4.19 31.59
C ALA A 36 -20.33 -5.27 30.98
N GLY A 37 -19.75 -6.42 30.68
CA GLY A 37 -20.41 -7.59 30.12
C GLY A 37 -19.91 -8.90 30.74
N LYS A 38 -20.31 -10.03 30.15
CA LYS A 38 -19.84 -11.37 30.51
C LYS A 38 -19.27 -12.09 29.31
N CYS A 39 -18.25 -12.90 29.52
CA CYS A 39 -17.63 -13.71 28.48
C CYS A 39 -18.58 -14.85 28.08
N THR A 40 -19.04 -14.84 26.84
CA THR A 40 -20.05 -15.79 26.32
C THR A 40 -19.64 -16.25 24.92
N PRO A 41 -19.99 -17.47 24.49
CA PRO A 41 -19.68 -17.93 23.13
C PRO A 41 -20.20 -16.98 22.06
N ALA A 42 -19.35 -16.69 21.06
CA ALA A 42 -19.63 -15.67 20.04
C ALA A 42 -20.90 -15.94 19.21
N ASP A 43 -21.31 -17.19 19.07
CA ASP A 43 -22.53 -17.62 18.39
C ASP A 43 -23.81 -17.32 19.19
N THR A 44 -23.71 -17.24 20.51
CA THR A 44 -24.85 -17.01 21.42
C THR A 44 -24.96 -15.57 21.91
N CYS A 45 -23.94 -14.74 21.69
CA CYS A 45 -23.96 -13.33 22.07
C CYS A 45 -24.67 -12.45 21.03
N ARG A 46 -25.83 -11.90 21.38
CA ARG A 46 -26.62 -11.05 20.47
C ARG A 46 -26.03 -9.64 20.37
N SER A 47 -25.64 -9.02 21.49
CA SER A 47 -25.07 -7.66 21.46
C SER A 47 -23.85 -7.56 20.55
N ALA A 48 -22.91 -8.50 20.66
CA ALA A 48 -21.70 -8.52 19.84
C ALA A 48 -22.01 -8.77 18.36
N LYS A 49 -23.04 -9.57 18.06
CA LYS A 49 -23.49 -9.84 16.69
C LYS A 49 -24.18 -8.62 16.08
N GLU A 50 -25.03 -7.93 16.83
CA GLU A 50 -25.70 -6.72 16.39
C GLU A 50 -24.71 -5.56 16.20
N ASP A 51 -23.78 -5.36 17.14
CA ASP A 51 -22.74 -4.34 17.03
C ASP A 51 -21.80 -4.58 15.85
N PHE A 52 -21.49 -5.85 15.54
CA PHE A 52 -20.72 -6.19 14.35
C PHE A 52 -21.49 -6.01 13.05
N VAL A 53 -22.75 -6.47 12.99
CA VAL A 53 -23.56 -6.44 11.76
C VAL A 53 -24.06 -5.03 11.44
N GLN A 54 -24.47 -4.26 12.44
CA GLN A 54 -25.07 -2.93 12.23
C GLN A 54 -24.03 -1.80 12.25
N ASN A 55 -23.01 -1.92 13.11
CA ASN A 55 -22.06 -0.84 13.36
C ASN A 55 -20.62 -1.18 12.94
N GLY A 56 -20.35 -2.40 12.46
CA GLY A 56 -19.01 -2.85 12.07
C GLY A 56 -18.03 -2.98 13.24
N ILE A 57 -18.51 -2.95 14.48
CA ILE A 57 -17.69 -2.96 15.69
C ILE A 57 -17.23 -4.40 15.96
N ARG A 58 -15.92 -4.61 16.05
CA ARG A 58 -15.37 -5.96 16.30
C ARG A 58 -15.61 -6.37 17.76
N PRO A 59 -16.12 -7.59 18.02
CA PRO A 59 -16.33 -8.08 19.38
C PRO A 59 -15.03 -8.07 20.20
N THR A 60 -15.13 -7.67 21.46
CA THR A 60 -14.00 -7.79 22.40
C THR A 60 -13.85 -9.25 22.82
N PHE A 61 -12.71 -9.88 22.52
CA PHE A 61 -12.47 -11.29 22.84
C PHE A 61 -11.98 -11.46 24.28
N CYS A 62 -12.59 -12.41 24.99
CA CYS A 62 -12.19 -12.80 26.35
C CYS A 62 -11.12 -13.91 26.34
N ALA A 63 -11.34 -14.95 25.54
CA ALA A 63 -10.44 -16.10 25.44
C ALA A 63 -10.67 -16.88 24.13
N TYR A 64 -9.63 -17.57 23.68
CA TYR A 64 -9.69 -18.51 22.56
C TYR A 64 -9.51 -19.93 23.10
N ALA A 65 -10.54 -20.76 23.00
CA ALA A 65 -10.41 -22.18 23.34
C ALA A 65 -9.75 -22.94 22.18
N THR A 66 -8.90 -23.91 22.50
CA THR A 66 -8.14 -24.75 21.55
C THR A 66 -9.01 -25.61 20.63
N PHE A 67 -10.33 -25.62 20.80
CA PHE A 67 -11.30 -26.37 19.99
C PHE A 67 -12.23 -25.47 19.14
N GLY A 68 -11.85 -24.22 18.88
CA GLY A 68 -12.56 -23.35 17.92
C GLY A 68 -13.77 -22.58 18.48
N ILE A 69 -13.96 -22.59 19.80
CA ILE A 69 -14.97 -21.75 20.47
C ILE A 69 -14.28 -20.47 20.93
N ALA A 70 -14.74 -19.33 20.42
CA ALA A 70 -14.28 -18.01 20.83
C ALA A 70 -15.28 -17.41 21.83
N LEU A 71 -14.78 -16.98 23.00
CA LEU A 71 -15.58 -16.26 23.98
C LEU A 71 -15.43 -14.75 23.73
N VAL A 72 -16.56 -14.05 23.61
CA VAL A 72 -16.63 -12.60 23.42
C VAL A 72 -17.35 -11.93 24.59
N CYS A 73 -17.04 -10.66 24.83
CA CYS A 73 -17.68 -9.89 25.88
C CYS A 73 -19.11 -9.52 25.48
N CYS A 74 -20.09 -10.06 26.19
CA CYS A 74 -21.51 -9.96 25.87
C CYS A 74 -22.29 -9.12 26.88
N ARG A 75 -23.17 -8.25 26.38
CA ARG A 75 -23.89 -7.25 27.21
C ARG A 75 -25.34 -7.61 27.50
N ASP A 76 -25.84 -8.74 26.97
CA ASP A 76 -27.26 -9.11 26.95
C ASP A 76 -27.92 -9.30 28.35
N GLY A 77 -27.20 -9.11 29.46
CA GLY A 77 -27.70 -9.24 30.83
C GLY A 77 -27.34 -8.09 31.80
N SER A 78 -26.75 -6.98 31.32
CA SER A 78 -26.31 -5.87 32.18
C SER A 78 -27.37 -4.77 32.27
N SER A 79 -28.31 -4.87 33.21
CA SER A 79 -29.25 -3.77 33.51
C SER A 79 -28.61 -2.72 34.42
N ILE A 80 -28.15 -1.58 33.89
CA ILE A 80 -27.96 -0.37 34.71
C ILE A 80 -28.48 0.86 33.94
N LEU A 81 -29.41 1.56 34.60
CA LEU A 81 -30.18 2.74 34.18
C LEU A 81 -29.35 4.04 34.20
N GLN A 82 -29.48 4.82 33.11
CA GLN A 82 -29.53 6.30 32.93
C GLN A 82 -28.58 7.23 33.72
N THR A 83 -27.93 8.23 33.09
CA THR A 83 -28.60 9.48 32.62
C THR A 83 -27.73 10.30 31.63
N PRO A 84 -28.35 11.17 30.80
CA PRO A 84 -27.73 11.83 29.63
C PRO A 84 -27.16 13.24 29.91
N PRO A 85 -26.31 13.77 29.00
CA PRO A 85 -26.44 15.18 28.65
C PRO A 85 -26.49 15.47 27.14
N SER A 86 -27.36 16.44 26.85
CA SER A 86 -27.40 17.42 25.75
C SER A 86 -27.31 16.93 24.30
N ARG A 87 -28.50 16.91 23.68
CA ARG A 87 -28.77 17.07 22.27
C ARG A 87 -28.14 18.39 21.76
N LEU A 88 -27.10 18.32 20.93
CA LEU A 88 -26.87 19.30 19.89
C LEU A 88 -27.00 18.59 18.54
N GLU A 89 -28.10 18.92 17.87
CA GLU A 89 -28.34 18.87 16.43
C GLU A 89 -28.26 17.50 15.74
N SER A 90 -29.43 17.12 15.21
CA SER A 90 -29.71 15.97 14.37
C SER A 90 -28.68 15.78 13.26
N ALA A 91 -27.93 14.67 13.32
CA ALA A 91 -27.35 14.07 12.12
C ALA A 91 -28.50 13.75 11.14
N PRO A 92 -28.46 14.21 9.89
CA PRO A 92 -29.45 13.83 8.90
C PRO A 92 -29.37 12.35 8.59
N ASN A 93 -30.52 11.82 8.18
CA ASN A 93 -30.72 10.42 7.88
C ASN A 93 -29.72 9.89 6.85
N VAL A 94 -29.24 8.70 7.17
CA VAL A 94 -28.71 7.71 6.22
C VAL A 94 -29.73 7.62 5.08
N TRP A 95 -29.31 8.08 3.89
CA TRP A 95 -30.01 8.13 2.59
C TRP A 95 -30.68 9.47 2.25
N ASP A 96 -29.94 10.56 2.40
CA ASP A 96 -30.14 11.74 1.57
C ASP A 96 -29.15 11.74 0.40
N THR A 97 -29.68 11.52 -0.80
CA THR A 97 -29.05 11.82 -2.06
C THR A 97 -28.87 13.33 -2.18
N THR A 98 -27.74 13.88 -1.72
CA THR A 98 -27.01 15.03 -2.31
C THR A 98 -25.88 15.48 -1.39
N GLY A 99 -24.63 15.33 -1.85
CA GLY A 99 -23.45 15.88 -1.16
C GLY A 99 -22.19 15.01 -1.18
N ASN A 100 -22.01 14.11 -2.14
CA ASN A 100 -20.78 13.33 -2.27
C ASN A 100 -19.91 13.88 -3.40
N THR A 101 -19.15 14.95 -3.15
CA THR A 101 -18.12 15.36 -4.11
C THR A 101 -16.86 14.56 -3.83
N LYS A 102 -16.89 13.24 -4.13
CA LYS A 102 -15.65 12.46 -4.29
C LYS A 102 -14.75 13.21 -5.26
N ARG A 103 -13.45 13.19 -4.99
CA ARG A 103 -12.47 13.83 -5.88
C ARG A 103 -12.49 13.16 -7.26
N THR A 104 -12.08 13.90 -8.29
CA THR A 104 -12.07 13.38 -9.66
C THR A 104 -11.16 12.15 -9.76
N SER A 105 -10.02 12.16 -9.07
CA SER A 105 -9.10 11.01 -9.01
C SER A 105 -9.74 9.77 -8.37
N GLU A 106 -10.56 9.92 -7.32
CA GLU A 106 -11.28 8.83 -6.66
C GLU A 106 -12.37 8.25 -7.57
N ARG A 107 -13.16 9.12 -8.21
CA ARG A 107 -14.19 8.70 -9.18
C ARG A 107 -13.59 7.95 -10.37
N LYS A 108 -12.47 8.45 -10.91
CA LYS A 108 -11.78 7.81 -12.04
C LYS A 108 -11.11 6.49 -11.64
N CYS A 109 -10.54 6.41 -10.44
CA CYS A 109 -10.08 5.15 -9.86
C CYS A 109 -11.21 4.11 -9.82
N GLU A 110 -12.40 4.47 -9.35
CA GLU A 110 -13.57 3.59 -9.34
C GLU A 110 -13.99 3.17 -10.75
N GLU A 111 -13.95 4.10 -11.71
CA GLU A 111 -14.26 3.83 -13.12
C GLU A 111 -13.30 2.78 -13.70
N TYR A 112 -11.99 2.98 -13.57
CA TYR A 112 -10.97 2.06 -14.10
C TYR A 112 -10.95 0.72 -13.37
N SER A 113 -11.29 0.71 -12.09
CA SER A 113 -11.33 -0.50 -11.26
C SER A 113 -12.53 -1.40 -11.55
N ARG A 114 -13.56 -0.93 -12.26
CA ARG A 114 -14.68 -1.81 -12.68
C ARG A 114 -14.22 -2.96 -13.58
N GLY A 115 -13.13 -2.80 -14.31
CA GLY A 115 -12.57 -3.86 -15.16
C GLY A 115 -11.96 -5.03 -14.39
N VAL A 116 -11.78 -4.90 -13.07
CA VAL A 116 -11.04 -5.88 -12.23
C VAL A 116 -11.93 -6.54 -11.17
N VAL A 117 -13.19 -6.10 -11.09
CA VAL A 117 -14.19 -6.59 -10.16
C VAL A 117 -15.29 -7.28 -10.94
N GLU A 118 -15.41 -8.59 -10.78
CA GLU A 118 -16.57 -9.33 -11.26
C GLU A 118 -17.64 -9.31 -10.17
N LYS A 119 -18.84 -8.85 -10.50
CA LYS A 119 -19.99 -9.08 -9.63
C LYS A 119 -20.42 -10.53 -9.81
N VAL A 120 -20.12 -11.34 -8.82
CA VAL A 120 -20.57 -12.73 -8.74
C VAL A 120 -21.88 -12.73 -7.98
N ASP A 121 -22.96 -12.99 -8.69
CA ASP A 121 -24.27 -13.22 -8.10
C ASP A 121 -24.31 -14.64 -7.53
N TYR A 122 -24.71 -14.77 -6.28
CA TYR A 122 -24.91 -16.04 -5.61
C TYR A 122 -26.30 -16.10 -4.98
N LEU A 123 -26.86 -17.30 -4.99
CA LEU A 123 -28.18 -17.57 -4.42
C LEU A 123 -27.99 -18.29 -3.08
N PRO A 124 -28.33 -17.69 -1.94
CA PRO A 124 -28.26 -18.38 -0.66
C PRO A 124 -29.25 -19.55 -0.62
N LEU A 125 -28.89 -20.63 0.08
CA LEU A 125 -29.73 -21.83 0.25
C LEU A 125 -30.84 -21.60 1.29
N LEU A 126 -31.67 -20.59 1.07
CA LEU A 126 -32.85 -20.25 1.88
C LEU A 126 -34.12 -20.43 1.03
N PRO A 127 -35.28 -20.73 1.64
CA PRO A 127 -36.56 -20.68 0.93
C PRO A 127 -36.85 -19.22 0.52
N ASP A 128 -37.10 -19.00 -0.77
CA ASP A 128 -37.31 -17.68 -1.40
C ASP A 128 -36.13 -16.69 -1.24
N PRO A 129 -34.95 -16.99 -1.80
CA PRO A 129 -33.77 -16.16 -1.62
C PRO A 129 -33.71 -15.00 -2.62
N ASP A 130 -33.44 -13.80 -2.13
CA ASP A 130 -32.95 -12.70 -2.95
C ASP A 130 -31.54 -13.02 -3.48
N ILE A 131 -31.27 -12.63 -4.74
CA ILE A 131 -29.93 -12.74 -5.33
C ILE A 131 -29.00 -11.76 -4.61
N LEU A 132 -27.90 -12.27 -4.04
CA LEU A 132 -26.86 -11.45 -3.42
C LEU A 132 -25.66 -11.37 -4.37
N SER A 133 -25.09 -10.19 -4.54
CA SER A 133 -23.86 -10.00 -5.34
C SER A 133 -22.65 -9.84 -4.43
N ILE A 134 -21.57 -10.58 -4.66
CA ILE A 134 -20.25 -10.27 -4.15
C ILE A 134 -19.36 -9.70 -5.26
N SER A 135 -18.51 -8.74 -4.90
CA SER A 135 -17.44 -8.26 -5.76
C SER A 135 -16.23 -9.19 -5.60
N ALA A 136 -15.97 -10.04 -6.60
CA ALA A 136 -14.78 -10.89 -6.65
C ALA A 136 -13.67 -10.18 -7.43
N ALA A 137 -12.49 -10.11 -6.83
CA ALA A 137 -11.33 -9.46 -7.44
C ALA A 137 -10.61 -10.42 -8.40
N LYS A 138 -10.34 -9.98 -9.63
CA LYS A 138 -9.65 -10.76 -10.67
C LYS A 138 -8.20 -10.32 -10.82
N CYS A 139 -7.31 -10.77 -9.93
CA CYS A 139 -5.87 -10.64 -10.11
C CYS A 139 -5.12 -11.74 -9.34
N ASP A 140 -3.88 -12.00 -9.77
CA ASP A 140 -2.97 -12.96 -9.14
C ASP A 140 -2.09 -12.26 -8.09
N TYR A 141 -2.72 -11.56 -7.15
CA TYR A 141 -2.02 -10.91 -6.04
C TYR A 141 -2.11 -11.76 -4.78
N THR A 142 -0.97 -12.20 -4.28
CA THR A 142 -0.87 -13.12 -3.13
C THR A 142 -0.62 -12.40 -1.80
N GLY A 143 -1.18 -11.19 -1.63
CA GLY A 143 -1.07 -10.44 -0.38
C GLY A 143 0.36 -9.99 -0.03
N ILE A 144 0.49 -9.10 0.96
CA ILE A 144 1.80 -8.74 1.51
C ILE A 144 2.23 -9.86 2.47
N LYS A 145 2.79 -10.96 1.95
CA LYS A 145 3.61 -11.86 2.79
C LYS A 145 4.90 -11.14 3.18
N LEU A 146 5.58 -11.65 4.20
CA LEU A 146 6.81 -11.05 4.72
C LEU A 146 7.93 -11.18 3.67
N ILE A 147 8.04 -10.23 2.75
CA ILE A 147 9.09 -10.21 1.71
C ILE A 147 10.41 -9.84 2.36
N VAL A 148 11.39 -10.74 2.36
CA VAL A 148 12.73 -10.53 2.95
C VAL A 148 13.76 -10.46 1.82
N GLY A 149 14.44 -9.32 1.68
CA GLY A 149 15.51 -9.13 0.68
C GLY A 149 15.05 -8.68 -0.71
N GLY A 150 13.75 -8.41 -0.89
CA GLY A 150 13.16 -8.23 -2.21
C GLY A 150 12.91 -9.59 -2.88
N GLU A 151 11.86 -9.66 -3.69
CA GLU A 151 11.58 -10.86 -4.50
C GLU A 151 11.08 -10.46 -5.88
N ASN A 152 11.15 -11.40 -6.82
CA ASN A 152 10.56 -11.21 -8.14
C ASN A 152 9.04 -11.03 -8.01
N ALA A 153 8.50 -10.02 -8.70
CA ALA A 153 7.07 -9.90 -8.89
C ALA A 153 6.58 -11.01 -9.84
N ASN A 154 5.32 -11.42 -9.69
CA ASN A 154 4.68 -12.29 -10.67
C ASN A 154 4.32 -11.49 -11.92
N ASN A 155 4.26 -12.16 -13.06
CA ASN A 155 3.83 -11.55 -14.33
C ASN A 155 2.42 -10.94 -14.17
N GLY A 156 2.28 -9.64 -14.44
CA GLY A 156 1.04 -8.90 -14.31
C GLY A 156 0.59 -8.59 -12.87
N GLU A 157 1.43 -8.82 -11.85
CA GLU A 157 1.11 -8.54 -10.45
C GLU A 157 0.88 -7.04 -10.19
N PHE A 158 1.68 -6.18 -10.83
CA PHE A 158 1.59 -4.72 -10.71
C PHE A 158 1.31 -4.09 -12.08
N PRO A 159 0.04 -4.12 -12.55
CA PRO A 159 -0.29 -3.79 -13.94
C PRO A 159 -0.16 -2.30 -14.28
N HIS A 160 0.10 -1.45 -13.30
CA HIS A 160 0.33 -0.02 -13.49
C HIS A 160 1.82 0.32 -13.68
N MET A 161 2.72 -0.65 -13.51
CA MET A 161 4.16 -0.39 -13.64
C MET A 161 4.50 0.10 -15.05
N ALA A 162 5.28 1.18 -15.08
CA ALA A 162 5.75 1.80 -16.30
C ALA A 162 7.27 1.90 -16.28
N ALA A 163 7.94 1.47 -17.35
CA ALA A 163 9.37 1.71 -17.54
C ALA A 163 9.56 2.88 -18.52
N ILE A 164 10.33 3.90 -18.13
CA ILE A 164 10.52 5.13 -18.90
C ILE A 164 11.88 5.07 -19.60
N GLY A 165 11.84 5.20 -20.93
CA GLY A 165 12.98 4.93 -21.80
C GLY A 165 13.50 6.16 -22.55
N TRP A 166 14.81 6.25 -22.64
CA TRP A 166 15.55 7.20 -23.48
C TRP A 166 16.14 6.48 -24.70
N THR A 167 16.25 7.19 -25.82
CA THR A 167 17.00 6.67 -26.97
C THR A 167 18.47 6.56 -26.63
N ASN A 168 19.07 5.41 -26.90
CA ASN A 168 20.50 5.21 -26.74
C ASN A 168 21.26 5.42 -28.06
N PHE A 169 22.59 5.33 -28.00
CA PHE A 169 23.45 5.53 -29.17
C PHE A 169 23.34 4.43 -30.23
N GLU A 170 22.80 3.27 -29.87
CA GLU A 170 22.60 2.11 -30.76
C GLU A 170 21.23 2.15 -31.47
N GLY A 171 20.36 3.11 -31.13
CA GLY A 171 19.03 3.25 -31.71
C GLY A 171 17.95 2.41 -31.03
N SER A 172 18.25 1.78 -29.89
CA SER A 172 17.27 1.15 -29.01
C SER A 172 16.96 2.05 -27.80
N TYR A 173 16.26 1.51 -26.79
CA TYR A 173 15.86 2.26 -25.60
C TYR A 173 16.62 1.78 -24.36
N THR A 174 17.04 2.72 -23.52
CA THR A 174 17.54 2.46 -22.18
C THR A 174 16.51 2.94 -21.17
N PHE A 175 15.99 2.01 -20.38
CA PHE A 175 15.06 2.31 -19.29
C PHE A 175 15.85 2.67 -18.03
N SER A 176 15.64 3.89 -17.52
CA SER A 176 16.40 4.42 -16.37
C SER A 176 15.53 4.98 -15.26
N CYS A 177 14.23 5.12 -15.51
CA CYS A 177 13.24 5.50 -14.52
C CYS A 177 12.02 4.58 -14.63
N GLY A 178 11.29 4.48 -13.54
CA GLY A 178 9.96 3.90 -13.49
C GLY A 178 8.86 4.95 -13.34
N GLY A 179 7.64 4.47 -13.34
CA GLY A 179 6.44 5.28 -13.15
C GLY A 179 5.21 4.42 -12.88
N SER A 180 4.06 5.07 -12.80
CA SER A 180 2.77 4.41 -12.62
C SER A 180 1.76 4.95 -13.61
N LEU A 181 1.14 4.06 -14.38
CA LEU A 181 -0.06 4.40 -15.14
C LEU A 181 -1.16 4.81 -14.16
N ILE A 182 -1.77 5.99 -14.35
CA ILE A 182 -2.82 6.53 -13.47
C ILE A 182 -4.11 6.88 -14.24
N SER A 183 -4.06 6.84 -15.57
CA SER A 183 -5.20 6.93 -16.48
C SER A 183 -4.84 6.27 -17.81
N PRO A 184 -5.75 6.13 -18.79
CA PRO A 184 -5.43 5.59 -20.11
C PRO A 184 -4.30 6.29 -20.86
N ARG A 185 -4.00 7.56 -20.53
CA ARG A 185 -3.03 8.39 -21.25
C ARG A 185 -1.94 9.00 -20.37
N PHE A 186 -1.98 8.80 -19.06
CA PHE A 186 -1.04 9.47 -18.15
C PHE A 186 -0.30 8.51 -17.24
N VAL A 187 1.01 8.74 -17.16
CA VAL A 187 1.94 8.06 -16.26
C VAL A 187 2.50 9.07 -15.28
N LEU A 188 2.40 8.75 -13.99
CA LEU A 188 2.99 9.47 -12.88
C LEU A 188 4.44 9.03 -12.67
N THR A 189 5.36 9.97 -12.52
CA THR A 189 6.78 9.71 -12.26
C THR A 189 7.43 10.87 -11.49
N ALA A 190 8.72 10.79 -11.22
CA ALA A 190 9.49 11.85 -10.57
C ALA A 190 9.83 12.99 -11.56
N GLY A 191 10.00 14.20 -11.04
CA GLY A 191 10.41 15.38 -11.80
C GLY A 191 11.78 15.18 -12.44
N HIS A 192 12.73 14.57 -11.74
CA HIS A 192 14.07 14.31 -12.25
C HIS A 192 14.11 13.29 -13.39
N CYS A 193 13.07 12.45 -13.53
CA CYS A 193 12.92 11.52 -14.66
C CYS A 193 12.48 12.21 -15.95
N SER A 194 12.24 13.52 -15.93
CA SER A 194 11.90 14.30 -17.12
C SER A 194 13.10 14.61 -18.04
N SER A 195 14.33 14.51 -17.52
CA SER A 195 15.53 14.86 -18.27
C SER A 195 16.76 14.13 -17.74
N ASN A 196 17.47 13.43 -18.60
CA ASN A 196 18.76 12.81 -18.33
C ASN A 196 19.86 13.45 -19.20
N PRO A 197 20.72 14.33 -18.65
CA PRO A 197 21.79 14.98 -19.41
C PRO A 197 22.85 14.03 -19.99
N GLU A 198 22.92 12.79 -19.50
CA GLU A 198 23.88 11.77 -19.97
C GLU A 198 23.33 10.96 -21.16
N ALA A 199 22.02 11.06 -21.44
CA ALA A 199 21.39 10.40 -22.57
C ALA A 199 21.69 11.13 -23.89
N LYS A 200 21.57 10.40 -25.01
CA LYS A 200 21.74 10.95 -26.36
C LYS A 200 20.75 12.10 -26.62
N ASP A 201 19.48 11.86 -26.29
CA ASP A 201 18.42 12.85 -26.25
C ASP A 201 18.03 13.03 -24.78
N PRO A 202 18.09 14.26 -24.20
CA PRO A 202 17.89 14.41 -22.77
C PRO A 202 16.50 14.03 -22.26
N GLU A 203 15.46 14.20 -23.08
CA GLU A 203 14.09 13.87 -22.67
C GLU A 203 13.77 12.39 -22.97
N PRO A 204 13.02 11.71 -22.08
CA PRO A 204 12.54 10.37 -22.38
C PRO A 204 11.57 10.40 -23.55
N VAL A 205 11.58 9.34 -24.36
CA VAL A 205 10.82 9.27 -25.61
C VAL A 205 9.71 8.22 -25.59
N ILE A 206 9.82 7.21 -24.72
CA ILE A 206 8.94 6.05 -24.69
C ILE A 206 8.58 5.67 -23.25
N VAL A 207 7.37 5.17 -23.06
CA VAL A 207 6.98 4.41 -21.89
C VAL A 207 6.64 2.98 -22.30
N ARG A 208 7.23 2.01 -21.62
CA ARG A 208 6.87 0.61 -21.73
C ARG A 208 5.91 0.21 -20.61
N LEU A 209 4.83 -0.50 -20.96
CA LEU A 209 3.81 -0.99 -20.04
C LEU A 209 3.62 -2.50 -20.20
N GLY A 210 3.26 -3.17 -19.10
CA GLY A 210 2.97 -4.61 -19.10
C GLY A 210 4.18 -5.51 -19.30
N ASP A 211 5.38 -4.97 -19.06
CA ASP A 211 6.62 -5.74 -19.09
C ASP A 211 6.88 -6.41 -17.73
N GLN A 212 7.51 -7.57 -17.76
CA GLN A 212 7.96 -8.29 -16.57
C GLN A 212 9.49 -8.31 -16.55
N ASN A 213 10.12 -8.61 -17.68
CA ASN A 213 11.56 -8.57 -17.88
C ASN A 213 11.97 -7.55 -18.96
N ILE A 214 12.62 -6.45 -18.57
CA ILE A 214 13.04 -5.39 -19.50
C ILE A 214 14.22 -5.78 -20.40
N ASP A 215 14.79 -6.98 -20.25
CA ASP A 215 15.73 -7.55 -21.22
C ASP A 215 14.95 -8.11 -22.42
N PRO A 216 15.05 -7.49 -23.61
CA PRO A 216 14.29 -7.91 -24.79
C PRO A 216 14.70 -9.30 -25.33
N THR A 217 15.74 -9.92 -24.77
CA THR A 217 16.18 -11.27 -25.16
C THR A 217 15.50 -12.38 -24.35
N VAL A 218 14.74 -12.04 -23.31
CA VAL A 218 14.04 -13.00 -22.44
C VAL A 218 12.57 -13.10 -22.86
N ASP A 219 12.10 -14.34 -23.06
CA ASP A 219 10.67 -14.66 -23.23
C ASP A 219 10.12 -15.20 -21.91
N ASP A 220 9.40 -14.36 -21.18
CA ASP A 220 8.75 -14.65 -19.89
C ASP A 220 7.21 -14.72 -20.01
N GLY A 221 6.69 -14.75 -21.24
CA GLY A 221 5.26 -14.72 -21.53
C GLY A 221 4.58 -13.36 -21.29
N ALA A 222 5.31 -12.29 -20.96
CA ALA A 222 4.76 -10.94 -20.97
C ALA A 222 4.51 -10.47 -22.41
N SER A 223 3.62 -9.50 -22.56
CA SER A 223 3.32 -8.87 -23.86
C SER A 223 3.40 -7.35 -23.71
N PRO A 224 4.62 -6.81 -23.55
CA PRO A 224 4.80 -5.39 -23.30
C PRO A 224 4.43 -4.56 -24.53
N ILE A 225 3.96 -3.34 -24.27
CA ILE A 225 3.73 -2.32 -25.31
C ILE A 225 4.63 -1.12 -25.06
N ASP A 226 5.18 -0.56 -26.14
CA ASP A 226 5.96 0.67 -26.14
C ASP A 226 5.10 1.81 -26.67
N VAL A 227 4.86 2.83 -25.84
CA VAL A 227 4.00 3.98 -26.16
C VAL A 227 4.81 5.27 -26.16
N PRO A 228 4.83 6.05 -27.26
CA PRO A 228 5.55 7.32 -27.32
C PRO A 228 5.03 8.35 -26.32
N ILE A 229 5.94 9.17 -25.80
CA ILE A 229 5.60 10.30 -24.94
C ILE A 229 5.24 11.51 -25.80
N ARG A 230 4.04 12.04 -25.62
CA ARG A 230 3.54 13.22 -26.32
C ARG A 230 4.00 14.51 -25.65
N LYS A 231 3.95 14.54 -24.32
CA LYS A 231 4.22 15.74 -23.52
C LYS A 231 4.67 15.37 -22.12
N ILE A 232 5.67 16.09 -21.62
CA ILE A 232 6.16 15.97 -20.25
C ILE A 232 5.66 17.18 -19.46
N ASN A 233 4.80 16.93 -18.45
CA ASN A 233 4.27 17.97 -17.57
C ASN A 233 4.99 17.89 -16.22
N LYS A 234 6.04 18.68 -16.05
CA LYS A 234 6.75 18.82 -14.76
C LYS A 234 5.92 19.67 -13.80
N HIS A 235 6.00 19.38 -12.51
CA HIS A 235 5.39 20.28 -11.52
C HIS A 235 6.00 21.70 -11.64
N PRO A 236 5.20 22.78 -11.64
CA PRO A 236 5.70 24.14 -11.84
C PRO A 236 6.75 24.59 -10.82
N GLU A 237 6.66 24.05 -9.59
CA GLU A 237 7.60 24.34 -8.51
C GLU A 237 8.77 23.33 -8.42
N TYR A 238 8.88 22.40 -9.37
CA TYR A 238 10.05 21.53 -9.47
C TYR A 238 11.24 22.33 -10.02
N ALA A 239 12.20 22.66 -9.16
CA ALA A 239 13.34 23.52 -9.49
C ALA A 239 14.68 22.82 -9.20
N PRO A 240 15.17 21.93 -10.09
CA PRO A 240 16.48 21.31 -9.95
C PRO A 240 17.58 22.40 -9.93
N PRO A 241 18.64 22.24 -9.11
CA PRO A 241 19.09 21.00 -8.48
C PRO A 241 18.48 20.72 -7.09
N MET A 242 17.51 21.51 -6.64
CA MET A 242 16.77 21.20 -5.42
C MET A 242 15.85 19.99 -5.67
N VAL A 243 15.69 19.14 -4.65
CA VAL A 243 14.96 17.86 -4.75
C VAL A 243 13.55 17.93 -4.15
N TYR A 244 12.95 19.13 -4.19
CA TYR A 244 11.59 19.37 -3.72
C TYR A 244 10.61 19.35 -4.90
N ASN A 245 9.35 19.00 -4.62
CA ASN A 245 8.28 18.91 -5.62
C ASN A 245 8.68 18.03 -6.82
N ASP A 246 9.42 16.96 -6.54
CA ASP A 246 10.01 16.07 -7.52
C ASP A 246 8.94 15.11 -8.09
N ILE A 247 8.09 15.65 -8.95
CA ILE A 247 6.96 14.94 -9.57
C ILE A 247 6.71 15.46 -11.00
N ALA A 248 6.35 14.54 -11.89
CA ALA A 248 6.00 14.83 -13.28
C ALA A 248 4.91 13.88 -13.78
N LEU A 249 4.19 14.33 -14.81
CA LEU A 249 3.18 13.58 -15.52
C LEU A 249 3.60 13.44 -16.99
N LEU A 250 3.77 12.21 -17.43
CA LEU A 250 4.02 11.89 -18.83
C LEU A 250 2.69 11.63 -19.52
N GLU A 251 2.39 12.44 -20.53
CA GLU A 251 1.25 12.23 -21.38
C GLU A 251 1.66 11.37 -22.58
N LEU A 252 0.97 10.24 -22.75
CA LEU A 252 1.19 9.30 -23.83
C LEU A 252 0.59 9.81 -25.14
N ALA A 253 1.17 9.39 -26.27
CA ALA A 253 0.72 9.76 -27.61
C ALA A 253 -0.64 9.15 -27.98
N THR A 254 -0.98 8.00 -27.38
CA THR A 254 -2.23 7.28 -27.62
C THR A 254 -2.79 6.77 -26.29
N ASP A 255 -4.11 6.57 -26.24
CA ASP A 255 -4.72 5.87 -25.13
C ASP A 255 -4.27 4.40 -25.12
N VAL A 256 -4.05 3.89 -23.93
CA VAL A 256 -3.68 2.51 -23.68
C VAL A 256 -4.93 1.70 -23.36
N GLU A 257 -5.10 0.58 -24.06
CA GLU A 257 -6.16 -0.38 -23.75
C GLU A 257 -5.82 -1.18 -22.49
N PHE A 258 -6.78 -1.28 -21.59
CA PHE A 258 -6.58 -2.00 -20.33
C PHE A 258 -6.65 -3.51 -20.54
N SER A 259 -5.74 -4.23 -19.87
CA SER A 259 -5.63 -5.68 -19.91
C SER A 259 -5.35 -6.25 -18.52
N ALA A 260 -5.21 -7.56 -18.38
CA ALA A 260 -4.78 -8.15 -17.10
C ALA A 260 -3.41 -7.60 -16.64
N ALA A 261 -2.50 -7.31 -17.58
CA ALA A 261 -1.15 -6.84 -17.28
C ALA A 261 -0.98 -5.30 -17.37
N ILE A 262 -1.97 -4.56 -17.88
CA ILE A 262 -1.88 -3.11 -18.08
C ILE A 262 -3.14 -2.42 -17.57
N ARG A 263 -3.06 -1.75 -16.42
CA ARG A 263 -4.18 -1.05 -15.76
C ARG A 263 -3.65 0.08 -14.88
N PRO A 264 -4.39 1.18 -14.71
CA PRO A 264 -3.94 2.28 -13.88
C PRO A 264 -4.03 1.95 -12.39
N ALA A 265 -3.11 2.51 -11.61
CA ALA A 265 -3.22 2.57 -10.15
C ALA A 265 -4.10 3.74 -9.73
N CYS A 266 -4.65 3.62 -8.53
CA CYS A 266 -5.35 4.71 -7.87
C CYS A 266 -4.36 5.65 -7.17
N LEU A 267 -4.78 6.90 -6.96
CA LEU A 267 -3.98 7.88 -6.24
C LEU A 267 -4.42 7.92 -4.78
N TRP A 268 -3.46 7.96 -3.86
CA TRP A 268 -3.77 8.14 -2.44
C TRP A 268 -4.05 9.62 -2.15
N THR A 269 -5.29 9.93 -1.72
CA THR A 269 -5.76 11.30 -1.52
C THR A 269 -5.61 11.82 -0.09
N ARG A 270 -5.29 10.94 0.86
CA ARG A 270 -5.16 11.29 2.29
C ARG A 270 -3.73 11.68 2.64
N GLN A 271 -3.58 12.68 3.50
CA GLN A 271 -2.26 13.11 3.97
C GLN A 271 -1.60 12.10 4.92
N ASP A 272 -2.40 11.36 5.69
CA ASP A 272 -1.95 10.25 6.52
C ASP A 272 -1.88 8.92 5.71
N PHE A 273 -1.39 7.85 6.34
CA PHE A 273 -1.34 6.52 5.71
C PHE A 273 -2.53 5.62 6.10
N GLY A 274 -3.56 6.17 6.77
CA GLY A 274 -4.61 5.37 7.41
C GLY A 274 -4.03 4.33 8.37
N ASP A 275 -4.55 3.10 8.32
CA ASP A 275 -4.01 1.99 9.14
C ASP A 275 -2.95 1.16 8.38
N HIS A 276 -2.25 1.75 7.40
CA HIS A 276 -1.13 1.11 6.72
C HIS A 276 0.19 1.47 7.39
N ASP A 277 0.84 0.47 7.98
CA ASP A 277 2.20 0.62 8.53
C ASP A 277 3.29 0.25 7.50
N LYS A 278 2.89 -0.39 6.40
CA LYS A 278 3.79 -0.85 5.34
C LYS A 278 3.25 -0.54 3.96
N ALA A 279 4.17 -0.29 3.04
CA ALA A 279 3.91 -0.15 1.62
C ALA A 279 4.82 -1.10 0.82
N LEU A 280 4.44 -1.31 -0.43
CA LEU A 280 5.23 -2.02 -1.43
C LEU A 280 5.94 -1.00 -2.31
N ALA A 281 7.24 -1.21 -2.50
CA ALA A 281 7.98 -0.58 -3.57
C ALA A 281 8.25 -1.60 -4.66
N THR A 282 8.14 -1.16 -5.91
CA THR A 282 8.26 -2.02 -7.09
C THR A 282 9.09 -1.34 -8.17
N GLY A 283 9.91 -2.08 -8.90
CA GLY A 283 10.70 -1.53 -10.00
C GLY A 283 11.82 -2.45 -10.50
N TRP A 284 12.61 -1.92 -11.44
CA TRP A 284 13.74 -2.59 -12.10
C TRP A 284 15.09 -1.99 -11.67
N GLY A 285 15.11 -1.39 -10.48
CA GLY A 285 16.29 -0.76 -9.92
C GLY A 285 17.42 -1.74 -9.60
N VAL A 286 18.49 -1.17 -9.07
CA VAL A 286 19.72 -1.84 -8.68
C VAL A 286 19.41 -2.80 -7.53
N THR A 287 19.59 -4.10 -7.78
CA THR A 287 19.46 -5.16 -6.78
C THR A 287 20.80 -5.50 -6.13
N ASN A 288 21.92 -5.20 -6.80
CA ASN A 288 23.25 -5.39 -6.25
C ASN A 288 23.98 -4.06 -6.13
N THR A 289 24.12 -3.56 -4.91
CA THR A 289 24.78 -2.28 -4.61
C THR A 289 26.28 -2.29 -4.85
N GLU A 290 26.93 -3.46 -4.86
CA GLU A 290 28.37 -3.60 -5.11
C GLU A 290 28.70 -3.53 -6.60
N THR A 291 27.96 -4.28 -7.42
CA THR A 291 28.14 -4.32 -8.89
C THR A 291 27.38 -3.20 -9.61
N ARG A 292 26.41 -2.56 -8.92
CA ARG A 292 25.43 -1.61 -9.49
C ARG A 292 24.59 -2.21 -10.62
N GLU A 293 24.44 -3.53 -10.62
CA GLU A 293 23.59 -4.22 -11.59
C GLU A 293 22.12 -3.96 -11.27
N THR A 294 21.38 -3.57 -12.32
CA THR A 294 19.93 -3.40 -12.31
C THR A 294 19.24 -4.74 -12.54
N ALA A 295 18.11 -4.95 -11.86
CA ALA A 295 17.26 -6.09 -12.14
C ALA A 295 16.64 -5.94 -13.53
N LYS A 296 16.66 -7.03 -14.29
CA LYS A 296 15.90 -7.11 -15.54
C LYS A 296 14.47 -7.56 -15.29
N GLU A 297 14.26 -8.46 -14.33
CA GLU A 297 12.95 -8.87 -13.84
C GLU A 297 12.40 -7.88 -12.82
N LEU A 298 11.10 -7.58 -12.90
CA LEU A 298 10.42 -6.66 -11.98
C LEU A 298 10.54 -7.18 -10.54
N GLN A 299 11.05 -6.32 -9.65
CA GLN A 299 11.21 -6.63 -8.23
C GLN A 299 10.10 -5.98 -7.41
N LYS A 300 9.82 -6.59 -6.25
CA LYS A 300 8.96 -6.03 -5.21
C LYS A 300 9.59 -6.16 -3.84
N VAL A 301 9.38 -5.17 -2.98
CA VAL A 301 9.84 -5.18 -1.59
C VAL A 301 8.83 -4.48 -0.68
N SER A 302 8.65 -5.02 0.53
CA SER A 302 7.84 -4.40 1.56
C SER A 302 8.70 -3.50 2.45
N LEU A 303 8.30 -2.24 2.59
CA LEU A 303 8.96 -1.20 3.36
C LEU A 303 8.02 -0.66 4.44
N SER A 304 8.59 -0.31 5.60
CA SER A 304 7.86 0.36 6.67
C SER A 304 7.63 1.83 6.33
N LEU A 305 6.39 2.29 6.50
CA LEU A 305 6.01 3.70 6.36
C LEU A 305 6.38 4.44 7.65
N LEU A 306 7.09 5.56 7.51
CA LEU A 306 7.62 6.31 8.65
C LEU A 306 7.05 7.72 8.68
N GLN A 307 6.87 8.27 9.89
CA GLN A 307 6.43 9.65 10.07
C GLN A 307 7.58 10.62 9.75
N ASN A 308 7.25 11.76 9.16
CA ASN A 308 8.25 12.73 8.71
C ASN A 308 9.11 13.24 9.87
N GLU A 309 8.54 13.45 11.06
CA GLU A 309 9.26 13.93 12.25
C GLU A 309 10.34 12.93 12.68
N TYR A 310 10.04 11.63 12.59
CA TYR A 310 10.99 10.57 12.89
C TYR A 310 12.12 10.54 11.85
N CYS A 311 11.77 10.64 10.57
CA CYS A 311 12.75 10.64 9.49
C CYS A 311 13.65 11.89 9.48
N ASP A 312 13.10 13.05 9.82
CA ASP A 312 13.88 14.29 9.83
C ASP A 312 15.03 14.24 10.85
N GLY A 313 14.79 13.63 12.02
CA GLY A 313 15.81 13.41 13.03
C GLY A 313 16.92 12.45 12.60
N ILE A 314 16.59 11.32 11.99
CA ILE A 314 17.59 10.33 11.54
C ILE A 314 18.34 10.77 10.27
N LEU A 315 17.70 11.58 9.42
CA LEU A 315 18.25 12.06 8.15
C LEU A 315 18.94 13.42 8.27
N GLU A 316 19.08 13.98 9.47
CA GLU A 316 19.76 15.26 9.67
C GLU A 316 21.17 15.27 9.05
N ALA A 317 21.89 14.15 9.19
CA ALA A 317 23.26 13.98 8.69
C ALA A 317 23.39 13.98 7.15
N ILE A 318 22.30 13.83 6.39
CA ILE A 318 22.32 13.84 4.92
C ILE A 318 21.89 15.19 4.32
N ARG A 319 21.48 16.14 5.15
CA ARG A 319 21.13 17.50 4.73
C ARG A 319 22.31 18.15 4.00
N ASN A 320 22.00 18.85 2.92
CA ASN A 320 22.98 19.49 2.06
C ASN A 320 22.36 20.67 1.29
N ARG A 321 23.10 21.27 0.36
CA ARG A 321 22.63 22.44 -0.40
C ARG A 321 21.41 22.18 -1.28
N ARG A 322 21.12 20.92 -1.63
CA ARG A 322 19.99 20.49 -2.46
C ARG A 322 18.78 20.07 -1.65
N TRP A 323 18.99 19.63 -0.40
CA TRP A 323 17.95 19.19 0.53
C TRP A 323 18.24 19.69 1.94
N GLN A 324 17.43 20.62 2.42
CA GLN A 324 17.59 21.30 3.70
C GLN A 324 16.76 20.68 4.84
N GLY A 325 16.08 19.56 4.58
CA GLY A 325 15.14 18.90 5.49
C GLY A 325 13.82 18.60 4.81
N PHE A 326 12.94 17.87 5.51
CA PHE A 326 11.65 17.46 4.98
C PHE A 326 10.71 18.64 4.69
N ALA A 327 10.12 18.63 3.50
CA ALA A 327 8.92 19.41 3.20
C ALA A 327 7.65 18.57 3.43
N ALA A 328 6.49 19.21 3.61
CA ALA A 328 5.19 18.52 3.70
C ALA A 328 4.84 17.72 2.42
N THR A 329 5.46 18.07 1.29
CA THR A 329 5.35 17.36 0.01
C THR A 329 6.23 16.12 -0.08
N GLN A 330 7.01 15.81 0.96
CA GLN A 330 7.88 14.64 1.01
C GLN A 330 7.39 13.66 2.08
N MET A 331 7.81 12.41 1.93
CA MET A 331 7.61 11.33 2.90
C MET A 331 8.81 10.39 2.87
N CYS A 332 8.87 9.46 3.82
CA CYS A 332 9.93 8.49 3.90
C CYS A 332 9.38 7.09 4.15
N ALA A 333 10.06 6.10 3.61
CA ALA A 333 9.80 4.70 3.86
C ALA A 333 11.12 3.92 3.80
N GLY A 334 11.20 2.84 4.57
CA GLY A 334 12.39 2.01 4.58
C GLY A 334 12.46 1.11 5.80
N GLU A 335 13.35 0.12 5.75
CA GLU A 335 13.65 -0.74 6.89
C GLU A 335 14.88 -0.23 7.64
N LEU A 336 14.70 0.25 8.87
CA LEU A 336 15.78 0.88 9.64
C LEU A 336 16.94 -0.05 9.98
N ARG A 337 16.70 -1.37 10.01
CA ARG A 337 17.77 -2.37 10.17
C ARG A 337 18.69 -2.44 8.94
N GLY A 338 18.32 -1.81 7.82
CA GLY A 338 19.00 -1.90 6.54
C GLY A 338 18.61 -3.18 5.79
N GLY A 339 19.22 -3.37 4.63
CA GLY A 339 19.02 -4.56 3.79
C GLY A 339 17.74 -4.56 2.94
N LYS A 340 16.85 -3.57 3.08
CA LYS A 340 15.69 -3.36 2.18
C LYS A 340 15.49 -1.87 1.91
N ASP A 341 15.38 -1.50 0.64
CA ASP A 341 15.17 -0.12 0.20
C ASP A 341 14.79 -0.08 -1.28
N THR A 342 14.29 1.05 -1.76
CA THR A 342 14.32 1.37 -3.19
C THR A 342 15.70 1.83 -3.60
N CYS A 343 16.16 1.43 -4.78
CA CYS A 343 17.52 1.75 -5.24
C CYS A 343 17.55 2.48 -6.59
N GLN A 344 18.75 2.80 -7.06
CA GLN A 344 18.97 3.46 -8.35
C GLN A 344 18.29 2.67 -9.47
N GLY A 345 17.54 3.34 -10.35
CA GLY A 345 16.71 2.68 -11.38
C GLY A 345 15.26 2.40 -10.96
N ASP A 346 14.92 2.53 -9.67
CA ASP A 346 13.52 2.66 -9.20
C ASP A 346 13.06 4.13 -9.16
N SER A 347 13.89 5.06 -9.62
CA SER A 347 13.58 6.49 -9.70
C SER A 347 12.25 6.72 -10.41
N GLY A 348 11.32 7.43 -9.76
CA GLY A 348 9.98 7.67 -10.30
C GLY A 348 8.97 6.53 -10.16
N SER A 349 9.41 5.33 -9.76
CA SER A 349 8.51 4.19 -9.49
C SER A 349 7.58 4.44 -8.30
N PRO A 350 6.46 3.70 -8.20
CA PRO A 350 5.52 3.84 -7.10
C PRO A 350 6.03 3.24 -5.79
N LEU A 351 5.74 3.95 -4.71
CA LEU A 351 5.49 3.37 -3.40
C LEU A 351 3.98 3.28 -3.19
N GLN A 352 3.47 2.09 -2.87
CA GLN A 352 2.05 1.79 -3.00
C GLN A 352 1.50 0.86 -1.92
N VAL A 353 0.20 0.96 -1.66
CA VAL A 353 -0.54 0.08 -0.75
C VAL A 353 -1.69 -0.61 -1.51
N ALA A 354 -1.91 -1.89 -1.22
CA ALA A 354 -3.08 -2.59 -1.72
C ALA A 354 -4.34 -2.09 -0.99
N SER A 355 -5.43 -1.89 -1.72
CA SER A 355 -6.73 -1.53 -1.13
C SER A 355 -7.22 -2.66 -0.22
N LYS A 356 -7.81 -2.27 0.91
CA LYS A 356 -8.40 -3.20 1.88
C LYS A 356 -9.65 -3.88 1.33
N ASP A 357 -10.41 -3.14 0.52
CA ASP A 357 -11.67 -3.63 -0.06
C ASP A 357 -11.44 -4.49 -1.29
N ASN A 358 -10.32 -4.27 -1.98
CA ASN A 358 -9.93 -5.04 -3.16
C ASN A 358 -8.41 -5.05 -3.31
N GLN A 359 -7.78 -6.18 -2.97
CA GLN A 359 -6.32 -6.32 -3.02
C GLN A 359 -5.73 -6.25 -4.45
N CYS A 360 -6.57 -6.25 -5.49
CA CYS A 360 -6.17 -6.02 -6.87
C CYS A 360 -6.07 -4.55 -7.28
N ILE A 361 -6.46 -3.63 -6.39
CA ILE A 361 -6.37 -2.19 -6.60
C ILE A 361 -5.24 -1.67 -5.73
N PHE A 362 -4.25 -1.05 -6.36
CA PHE A 362 -3.16 -0.40 -5.66
C PHE A 362 -3.36 1.10 -5.62
N HIS A 363 -3.01 1.71 -4.49
CA HIS A 363 -2.98 3.15 -4.30
C HIS A 363 -1.53 3.62 -4.20
N VAL A 364 -1.13 4.51 -5.09
CA VAL A 364 0.20 5.14 -5.06
C VAL A 364 0.21 6.19 -3.95
N VAL A 365 0.98 5.92 -2.90
CA VAL A 365 1.16 6.83 -1.75
C VAL A 365 2.37 7.75 -1.94
N GLY A 366 3.39 7.29 -2.66
CA GLY A 366 4.61 8.01 -2.89
C GLY A 366 5.24 7.72 -4.25
N VAL A 367 6.09 8.63 -4.71
CA VAL A 367 6.91 8.48 -5.93
C VAL A 367 8.38 8.49 -5.51
N THR A 368 9.15 7.48 -5.90
CA THR A 368 10.57 7.35 -5.53
C THR A 368 11.38 8.56 -6.01
N SER A 369 11.99 9.29 -5.08
CA SER A 369 12.70 10.54 -5.39
C SER A 369 14.21 10.40 -5.21
N PHE A 370 14.71 10.26 -3.98
CA PHE A 370 16.16 10.09 -3.74
C PHE A 370 16.46 9.38 -2.42
N GLY A 371 17.70 8.93 -2.26
CA GLY A 371 18.23 8.33 -1.04
C GLY A 371 19.74 8.51 -0.95
N ARG A 372 20.32 8.23 0.22
CA ARG A 372 21.77 8.37 0.45
C ARG A 372 22.53 7.24 -0.26
N ARG A 373 22.23 6.00 0.12
CA ARG A 373 22.70 4.75 -0.48
C ARG A 373 21.60 3.72 -0.25
N CYS A 374 21.46 2.82 -1.20
CA CYS A 374 20.40 1.82 -1.13
C CYS A 374 20.62 0.87 0.03
N ALA A 375 19.55 0.63 0.79
CA ALA A 375 19.51 -0.36 1.87
C ALA A 375 20.52 -0.10 3.00
N GLU A 376 21.01 1.14 3.11
CA GLU A 376 21.90 1.55 4.21
C GLU A 376 21.11 1.59 5.52
N SER A 377 21.63 0.86 6.53
CA SER A 377 21.02 0.82 7.85
C SER A 377 20.91 2.23 8.44
N GLY A 378 19.72 2.56 8.95
CA GLY A 378 19.41 3.87 9.53
C GLY A 378 19.07 5.00 8.55
N TYR A 379 19.11 4.77 7.23
CA TYR A 379 18.80 5.81 6.22
C TYR A 379 17.65 5.37 5.30
N PRO A 380 16.38 5.62 5.65
CA PRO A 380 15.26 5.35 4.75
C PRO A 380 15.32 6.24 3.50
N ALA A 381 14.71 5.76 2.41
CA ALA A 381 14.54 6.54 1.19
C ALA A 381 13.48 7.63 1.34
N ILE A 382 13.63 8.68 0.53
CA ILE A 382 12.73 9.82 0.47
C ILE A 382 11.91 9.74 -0.81
N TYR A 383 10.59 9.90 -0.65
CA TYR A 383 9.60 9.86 -1.71
C TYR A 383 8.85 11.19 -1.78
N THR A 384 8.36 11.53 -2.96
CA THR A 384 7.38 12.62 -3.12
C THR A 384 6.01 12.11 -2.67
N ARG A 385 5.35 12.80 -1.74
CA ARG A 385 4.04 12.43 -1.18
C ARG A 385 2.93 12.76 -2.18
N VAL A 386 2.29 11.75 -2.77
CA VAL A 386 1.28 11.92 -3.83
C VAL A 386 0.10 12.77 -3.38
N ALA A 387 -0.37 12.56 -2.13
CA ALA A 387 -1.51 13.29 -1.57
C ALA A 387 -1.35 14.81 -1.61
N SER A 388 -0.11 15.33 -1.55
CA SER A 388 0.19 16.76 -1.60
C SER A 388 0.09 17.36 -3.01
N PHE A 389 -0.05 16.53 -4.05
CA PHE A 389 -0.08 16.96 -5.44
C PHE A 389 -1.38 16.61 -6.16
N ILE A 390 -2.39 16.07 -5.47
CA ILE A 390 -3.64 15.62 -6.11
C ILE A 390 -4.30 16.74 -6.91
N ASP A 391 -4.40 17.96 -6.36
CA ASP A 391 -5.04 19.09 -7.06
C ASP A 391 -4.32 19.42 -8.38
N TRP A 392 -2.98 19.38 -8.37
CA TRP A 392 -2.18 19.57 -9.58
C TRP A 392 -2.36 18.41 -10.56
N ILE A 393 -2.33 17.16 -10.08
CA ILE A 393 -2.51 15.97 -10.91
C ILE A 393 -3.87 16.02 -11.61
N GLU A 394 -4.94 16.28 -10.87
CA GLU A 394 -6.30 16.36 -11.42
C GLU A 394 -6.42 17.46 -12.48
N SER A 395 -5.81 18.63 -12.24
CA SER A 395 -5.83 19.75 -13.19
C SER A 395 -5.17 19.43 -14.54
N VAL A 396 -4.22 18.49 -14.57
CA VAL A 396 -3.47 18.10 -15.78
C VAL A 396 -4.07 16.87 -16.45
N VAL A 397 -4.44 15.85 -15.65
CA VAL A 397 -4.89 14.53 -16.14
C VAL A 397 -6.36 14.56 -16.56
N TRP A 398 -7.20 15.30 -15.83
CA TRP A 398 -8.64 15.38 -16.08
C TRP A 398 -9.11 16.85 -16.12
N PRO A 399 -8.62 17.65 -17.07
CA PRO A 399 -9.01 19.05 -17.17
C PRO A 399 -10.51 19.19 -17.46
N GLY A 400 -11.26 19.81 -16.56
CA GLY A 400 -12.68 20.13 -16.73
C GLY A 400 -13.68 19.09 -16.20
N GLU A 401 -13.21 18.11 -15.43
CA GLU A 401 -14.01 17.04 -14.80
C GLU A 401 -14.30 17.23 -13.31
#